data_AF-A0A8T2Q5X5-F1
#
_entry.id   AF-A0A8T2Q5X5-F1
#
_cell.length_a   1.000
_cell.length_b   1.000
_cell.length_c   1.000
_cell.angle_alpha   90.00
_cell.angle_beta   90.00
_cell.angle_gamma   90.00
#
_symmetry.space_group_name_H-M   'P 1'
#
loop_
_entity.id
_entity.type
_entity.pdbx_description
1 polymer ?
#
loop_
_entity_poly.entity_id
_entity_poly.type
_entity_poly.pdbx_seq_one_letter_code
_entity_poly.pdbx_strand_id
1 'polypeptide(L)'
;MWVVTVATAGELMKEDISVTANRIHATLESCDYRALNGFLHWLEVHGTDDVFARCMMNGVRLRSSSSARFNVFGVDFGWGPPVAVRIPCMELPGKVTFFPSPAGFGSMGLTMALPASVMRLLVSQLHMNS
;
A
#
# COMPACT_ATOMS: atom_id res chain seq x y z
N MET A 1 13.72 3.74 0.01
CA MET A 1 13.40 4.13 -1.38
C MET A 1 11.96 3.70 -1.66
N TRP A 2 11.13 4.58 -2.21
CA TRP A 2 9.80 4.22 -2.69
C TRP A 2 9.89 3.87 -4.17
N VAL A 3 9.19 2.83 -4.60
CA VAL A 3 9.00 2.53 -6.01
C VAL A 3 7.58 2.87 -6.43
N VAL A 4 7.43 3.35 -7.66
CA VAL A 4 6.15 3.85 -8.18
C VAL A 4 5.82 3.10 -9.45
N THR A 5 4.70 2.40 -9.43
CA THR A 5 4.09 1.84 -10.63
C THR A 5 3.10 2.85 -11.19
N VAL A 6 3.14 3.08 -12.50
CA VAL A 6 2.29 4.07 -13.16
C VAL A 6 1.36 3.37 -14.16
N ALA A 7 0.10 3.79 -14.16
CA ALA A 7 -0.92 3.38 -15.11
C ALA A 7 -1.91 4.52 -15.32
N THR A 8 -2.50 4.61 -16.50
CA THR A 8 -3.65 5.50 -16.72
C THR A 8 -4.93 4.84 -16.23
N ALA A 9 -5.92 5.64 -15.82
CA ALA A 9 -7.23 5.09 -15.47
C ALA A 9 -7.86 4.30 -16.63
N GLY A 10 -7.62 4.72 -17.87
CA GLY A 10 -8.11 4.03 -19.07
C GLY A 10 -7.45 2.67 -19.32
N GLU A 11 -6.17 2.51 -18.96
CA GLU A 11 -5.49 1.20 -18.97
C GLU A 11 -6.10 0.29 -17.91
N LEU A 12 -6.17 0.75 -16.66
CA LEU A 12 -6.66 -0.04 -15.52
C LEU A 12 -8.11 -0.54 -15.72
N MET A 13 -8.95 0.23 -16.40
CA MET A 13 -10.34 -0.15 -16.68
C MET A 13 -10.49 -1.17 -17.81
N LYS A 14 -9.45 -1.36 -18.64
CA LYS A 14 -9.49 -2.24 -19.82
C LYS A 14 -8.64 -3.50 -19.66
N GLU A 15 -7.63 -3.46 -18.80
CA GLU A 15 -6.69 -4.56 -18.61
C GLU A 15 -7.16 -5.55 -17.55
N ASP A 16 -6.71 -6.80 -17.70
CA ASP A 16 -6.92 -7.82 -16.67
C ASP A 16 -6.04 -7.55 -15.45
N ILE A 17 -6.49 -8.02 -14.28
CA ILE A 17 -5.77 -7.87 -13.02
C ILE A 17 -4.35 -8.47 -13.07
N SER A 18 -4.14 -9.52 -13.88
CA SER A 18 -2.81 -10.12 -14.09
C SER A 18 -1.82 -9.15 -14.74
N VAL A 19 -2.28 -8.28 -15.63
CA VAL A 19 -1.46 -7.25 -16.28
C VAL A 19 -1.02 -6.21 -15.25
N THR A 20 -1.96 -5.73 -14.45
CA THR A 20 -1.65 -4.79 -13.36
C THR A 20 -0.73 -5.43 -12.32
N ALA A 21 -0.96 -6.70 -11.95
CA ALA A 21 -0.12 -7.43 -11.00
C ALA A 21 1.32 -7.61 -11.52
N ASN A 22 1.48 -8.00 -12.78
CA ASN A 22 2.79 -8.11 -13.43
C ASN A 22 3.52 -6.76 -13.49
N ARG A 23 2.79 -5.66 -13.73
CA ARG A 23 3.36 -4.31 -13.74
C ARG A 23 3.90 -3.92 -12.36
N ILE A 24 3.17 -4.22 -11.29
CA ILE A 24 3.62 -4.02 -9.90
C ILE A 24 4.84 -4.91 -9.64
N HIS A 25 4.80 -6.18 -10.03
CA HIS A 25 5.90 -7.12 -9.84
C HIS A 25 7.20 -6.66 -10.52
N ALA A 26 7.15 -6.31 -11.80
CA ALA A 26 8.31 -5.78 -12.53
C ALA A 26 8.88 -4.50 -11.89
N THR A 27 8.00 -3.64 -11.35
CA THR A 27 8.42 -2.47 -10.59
C THR A 27 9.16 -2.85 -9.30
N LEU A 28 8.69 -3.86 -8.58
CA LEU A 28 9.35 -4.36 -7.36
C LEU A 28 10.70 -5.03 -7.68
N GLU A 29 10.82 -5.75 -8.79
CA GLU A 29 12.09 -6.34 -9.23
C GLU A 29 13.14 -5.27 -9.58
N SER A 30 12.71 -4.12 -10.08
CA SER A 30 13.60 -2.97 -10.32
C SER A 30 14.14 -2.33 -9.04
N CYS A 31 13.58 -2.68 -7.87
CA CYS A 31 14.02 -2.21 -6.56
C CYS A 31 15.23 -3.00 -6.07
N ASP A 32 16.35 -2.92 -6.79
CA ASP A 32 17.58 -3.64 -6.47
C ASP A 32 18.59 -2.79 -5.67
N TYR A 33 19.76 -3.39 -5.39
CA TYR A 33 20.84 -2.70 -4.69
C TYR A 33 21.38 -1.48 -5.45
N ARG A 34 21.37 -1.51 -6.79
CA ARG A 34 21.86 -0.39 -7.60
C ARG A 34 20.90 0.80 -7.49
N ALA A 35 19.60 0.54 -7.59
CA ALA A 35 18.57 1.55 -7.40
C ALA A 35 18.63 2.15 -5.99
N LEU A 36 18.80 1.32 -4.95
CA LEU A 36 18.99 1.81 -3.58
C LEU A 36 20.21 2.72 -3.45
N ASN A 37 21.37 2.29 -3.96
CA ASN A 37 22.60 3.07 -3.85
C ASN A 37 22.52 4.38 -4.65
N GLY A 38 21.88 4.36 -5.83
CA GLY A 38 21.60 5.57 -6.61
C GLY A 38 20.68 6.53 -5.87
N PHE A 39 19.65 6.02 -5.19
CA PHE A 39 18.78 6.84 -4.34
C PHE A 39 19.53 7.45 -3.15
N LEU A 40 20.38 6.68 -2.47
CA LEU A 40 21.21 7.19 -1.36
C LEU A 40 22.19 8.26 -1.85
N HIS A 41 22.84 8.05 -3.00
CA HIS A 41 23.71 9.06 -3.59
C HIS A 41 22.96 10.34 -3.95
N TRP A 42 21.77 10.22 -4.54
CA TRP A 42 20.93 11.38 -4.83
C TRP A 42 20.53 12.13 -3.55
N LEU A 43 20.20 11.43 -2.46
CA LEU A 43 19.92 12.06 -1.16
C LEU A 43 21.11 12.82 -0.60
N GLU A 44 22.32 12.26 -0.74
CA GLU A 44 23.56 12.92 -0.28
C GLU A 44 23.77 14.25 -1.02
N VAL A 45 23.46 14.29 -2.32
CA VAL A 45 23.66 15.48 -3.17
C VAL A 45 22.56 16.53 -2.98
N HIS A 46 21.30 16.10 -2.86
CA HIS A 46 20.13 16.99 -2.91
C HIS A 46 19.44 17.20 -1.56
N GLY A 47 19.85 16.48 -0.51
CA GLY A 47 19.20 16.52 0.79
C GLY A 47 17.84 15.82 0.81
N THR A 48 17.07 16.06 1.87
CA THR A 48 15.81 15.32 2.14
C THR A 48 14.54 16.10 1.80
N ASP A 49 14.63 17.41 1.58
CA ASP A 49 13.45 18.27 1.36
C ASP A 49 12.69 17.88 0.08
N ASP A 50 13.40 17.58 -1.00
CA ASP A 50 12.82 17.18 -2.29
C ASP A 50 12.15 15.79 -2.25
N VAL A 51 12.49 14.95 -1.27
CA VAL A 51 11.90 13.62 -1.10
C VAL A 51 10.42 13.75 -0.77
N PHE A 52 10.10 14.62 0.18
CA PHE A 52 8.72 14.77 0.66
C PHE A 52 7.82 15.30 -0.44
N ALA A 53 8.26 16.29 -1.22
CA ALA A 53 7.50 16.82 -2.35
C ALA A 53 7.15 15.73 -3.38
N ARG A 54 8.11 14.87 -3.73
CA ARG A 54 7.90 13.78 -4.71
C ARG A 54 7.03 12.64 -4.17
N CYS A 55 6.99 12.49 -2.85
CA CYS A 55 6.26 11.44 -2.17
C CYS A 55 4.84 11.86 -1.77
N MET A 56 4.45 13.12 -1.89
CA MET A 56 3.13 13.61 -1.45
C MET A 56 1.98 12.93 -2.21
N MET A 57 0.87 12.73 -1.49
CA MET A 57 -0.38 12.24 -2.08
C MET A 57 -1.09 13.38 -2.79
N ASN A 58 -1.57 13.13 -4.00
CA ASN A 58 -2.21 14.13 -4.85
C ASN A 58 -3.61 13.68 -5.31
N GLY A 59 -4.25 12.77 -4.56
CA GLY A 59 -5.60 12.26 -4.86
C GLY A 59 -5.68 11.21 -5.98
N VAL A 60 -4.64 11.05 -6.79
CA VAL A 60 -4.57 10.02 -7.87
C VAL A 60 -3.58 8.91 -7.58
N ARG A 61 -2.87 8.99 -6.46
CA ARG A 61 -1.89 7.98 -6.02
C ARG A 61 -2.51 7.09 -4.96
N LEU A 62 -2.15 5.81 -5.00
CA LEU A 62 -2.31 4.89 -3.89
C LEU A 62 -0.93 4.51 -3.36
N ARG A 63 -0.77 4.48 -2.04
CA ARG A 63 0.49 4.11 -1.40
C ARG A 63 0.24 2.99 -0.40
N SER A 64 0.97 1.89 -0.54
CA SER A 64 1.10 0.86 0.49
C SER A 64 2.55 0.74 0.94
N SER A 65 2.74 0.57 2.24
CA SER A 65 4.05 0.35 2.87
C SER A 65 4.00 -0.82 3.86
N SER A 66 3.08 -1.76 3.64
CA SER A 66 2.79 -2.84 4.58
C SER A 66 2.93 -4.20 3.96
N SER A 67 3.24 -5.19 4.80
CA SER A 67 3.28 -6.58 4.40
C SER A 67 2.47 -7.39 5.39
N ALA A 68 1.46 -8.12 4.89
CA ALA A 68 0.71 -9.07 5.70
C ALA A 68 1.58 -10.23 6.25
N ARG A 69 2.85 -10.31 5.82
CA ARG A 69 3.86 -11.26 6.32
C ARG A 69 4.40 -10.90 7.69
N PHE A 70 4.19 -9.69 8.19
CA PHE A 70 4.57 -9.35 9.56
C PHE A 70 3.59 -10.01 10.53
N ASN A 71 4.08 -10.99 11.30
CA ASN A 71 3.28 -11.78 12.23
C ASN A 71 2.92 -10.98 13.49
N VAL A 72 2.04 -10.00 13.35
CA VAL A 72 1.56 -9.16 14.47
C VAL A 72 0.76 -9.95 15.50
N PHE A 73 0.16 -11.08 15.12
CA PHE A 73 -0.57 -11.96 16.04
C PHE A 73 0.33 -12.90 16.83
N GLY A 74 1.62 -13.02 16.48
CA GLY A 74 2.61 -13.80 17.23
C GLY A 74 3.20 -13.08 18.43
N VAL A 75 2.79 -11.83 18.71
CA VAL A 75 3.29 -11.05 19.85
C VAL A 75 2.50 -11.45 21.11
N ASP A 76 3.18 -12.06 22.08
CA ASP A 76 2.60 -12.45 23.37
C ASP A 76 3.42 -11.84 24.52
N PHE A 77 2.75 -11.07 25.38
CA PHE A 77 3.35 -10.44 26.56
C PHE A 77 3.20 -11.28 27.85
N GLY A 78 2.75 -12.52 27.73
CA GLY A 78 2.43 -13.42 28.85
C GLY A 78 0.92 -13.49 29.17
N TRP A 79 0.08 -12.88 28.35
CA TRP A 79 -1.39 -12.89 28.48
C TRP A 79 -2.09 -13.60 27.30
N GLY A 80 -1.31 -14.18 26.39
CA GLY A 80 -1.80 -14.76 25.15
C GLY A 80 -1.69 -13.79 23.95
N PRO A 81 -1.94 -14.30 22.74
CA PRO A 81 -1.84 -13.52 21.51
C PRO A 81 -2.94 -12.45 21.41
N PRO A 82 -2.74 -11.40 20.57
CA PRO A 82 -3.72 -10.34 20.42
C PRO A 82 -4.98 -10.86 19.73
N VAL A 83 -6.16 -10.47 20.21
CA VAL A 83 -7.44 -10.81 19.56
C VAL A 83 -7.66 -9.97 18.29
N ALA A 84 -7.17 -8.74 18.27
CA ALA A 84 -7.27 -7.85 17.13
C ALA A 84 -6.09 -6.87 17.07
N VAL A 85 -5.66 -6.54 15.85
CA VAL A 85 -4.66 -5.50 15.56
C VAL A 85 -5.27 -4.53 14.56
N ARG A 86 -5.25 -3.23 14.87
CA ARG A 86 -5.85 -2.17 14.03
C ARG A 86 -4.93 -0.96 13.96
N ILE A 87 -5.01 -0.23 12.86
CA ILE A 87 -4.44 1.11 12.79
C ILE A 87 -5.42 2.07 13.45
N PRO A 88 -4.98 2.92 14.40
CA PRO A 88 -5.86 3.86 15.07
C PRO A 88 -6.38 4.97 14.14
N CYS A 89 -5.57 5.44 13.18
CA CYS A 89 -5.95 6.51 12.26
C CYS A 89 -5.22 6.41 10.91
N MET A 90 -5.89 6.84 9.84
CA MET A 90 -5.34 6.95 8.49
C MET A 90 -5.53 8.37 7.95
N GLU A 91 -4.52 9.20 8.17
CA GLU A 91 -4.63 10.66 7.95
C GLU A 91 -4.45 11.09 6.49
N LEU A 92 -3.88 10.23 5.65
CA LEU A 92 -3.50 10.57 4.29
C LEU A 92 -4.41 9.88 3.26
N PRO A 93 -5.22 10.63 2.48
CA PRO A 93 -5.99 10.08 1.38
C PRO A 93 -5.09 9.32 0.39
N GLY A 94 -5.53 8.11 0.01
CA GLY A 94 -4.83 7.15 -0.84
C GLY A 94 -3.79 6.28 -0.10
N LYS A 95 -3.61 6.44 1.22
CA LYS A 95 -2.82 5.48 2.00
C LYS A 95 -3.63 4.19 2.16
N VAL A 96 -2.99 3.07 1.87
CA VAL A 96 -3.54 1.72 1.92
C VAL A 96 -2.63 0.88 2.81
N THR A 97 -3.21 0.04 3.65
CA THR A 97 -2.44 -0.83 4.54
C THR A 97 -3.11 -2.19 4.68
N PHE A 98 -2.30 -3.23 4.52
CA PHE A 98 -2.69 -4.63 4.57
C PHE A 98 -2.28 -5.23 5.92
N PHE A 99 -3.16 -6.06 6.48
CA PHE A 99 -2.92 -6.75 7.74
C PHE A 99 -3.27 -8.23 7.61
N PRO A 100 -2.59 -9.11 8.36
CA PRO A 100 -3.09 -10.45 8.57
C PRO A 100 -4.50 -10.37 9.18
N SER A 101 -5.36 -11.30 8.81
CA SER A 101 -6.70 -11.42 9.39
C SER A 101 -6.67 -12.31 10.63
N PRO A 102 -7.41 -11.97 11.70
CA PRO A 102 -7.58 -12.85 12.86
C PRO A 102 -8.24 -14.20 12.51
N ALA A 103 -8.98 -14.27 11.41
CA ALA A 103 -9.72 -15.47 11.03
C ALA A 103 -8.82 -16.65 10.61
N GLY A 104 -7.51 -16.45 10.45
CA GLY A 104 -6.61 -17.47 9.91
C GLY A 104 -6.92 -17.80 8.44
N PHE A 105 -6.23 -18.80 7.88
CA PHE A 105 -6.50 -19.36 6.53
C PHE A 105 -6.18 -18.45 5.32
N GLY A 106 -5.20 -17.55 5.43
CA GLY A 106 -4.78 -16.72 4.29
C GLY A 106 -5.71 -15.54 3.98
N SER A 107 -6.69 -15.29 4.84
CA SER A 107 -7.50 -14.06 4.78
C SER A 107 -6.66 -12.83 5.16
N MET A 108 -6.95 -11.69 4.54
CA MET A 108 -6.21 -10.44 4.71
C MET A 108 -7.18 -9.29 4.98
N GLY A 109 -6.87 -8.47 5.98
CA GLY A 109 -7.56 -7.22 6.24
C GLY A 109 -6.99 -6.07 5.43
N LEU A 110 -7.84 -5.15 4.99
CA LEU A 110 -7.47 -3.93 4.30
C LEU A 110 -7.99 -2.72 5.06
N THR A 111 -7.10 -1.78 5.37
CA THR A 111 -7.47 -0.46 5.89
C THR A 111 -6.98 0.60 4.90
N MET A 112 -7.85 1.51 4.48
CA MET A 112 -7.49 2.59 3.56
C MET A 112 -8.21 3.89 3.88
N ALA A 113 -7.57 5.02 3.56
CA ALA A 113 -8.21 6.33 3.60
C ALA A 113 -8.44 6.82 2.17
N LEU A 114 -9.67 7.25 1.86
CA LEU A 114 -10.05 7.84 0.58
C LEU A 114 -10.94 9.06 0.83
N PRO A 115 -11.03 10.01 -0.12
CA PRO A 115 -12.05 11.05 -0.05
C PRO A 115 -13.44 10.44 0.11
N ALA A 116 -14.30 11.07 0.92
CA ALA A 116 -15.58 10.50 1.31
C ALA A 116 -16.49 10.15 0.11
N SER A 117 -16.44 10.94 -0.97
CA SER A 117 -17.16 10.65 -2.22
C SER A 117 -16.69 9.35 -2.87
N VAL A 118 -15.38 9.13 -2.94
CA VAL A 118 -14.76 7.93 -3.53
C VAL A 118 -15.05 6.70 -2.66
N MET A 119 -14.96 6.83 -1.33
CA MET A 119 -15.27 5.73 -0.41
C MET A 119 -16.72 5.26 -0.55
N ARG A 120 -17.68 6.19 -0.67
CA ARG A 120 -19.09 5.83 -0.90
C ARG A 120 -19.31 5.05 -2.20
N LEU A 121 -18.63 5.45 -3.27
CA LEU A 121 -18.69 4.75 -4.55
C LEU A 121 -18.06 3.35 -4.45
N LEU A 122 -16.93 3.21 -3.76
CA LEU A 122 -16.29 1.91 -3.56
C LEU A 122 -17.21 0.95 -2.80
N VAL A 123 -17.83 1.42 -1.70
CA VAL A 123 -18.74 0.62 -0.89
C VAL A 123 -20.00 0.22 -1.66
N SER A 124 -20.55 1.09 -2.52
CA SER A 124 -21.71 0.72 -3.33
C SER A 124 -21.38 -0.36 -4.37
N GLN A 125 -20.18 -0.33 -4.96
CA GLN A 125 -19.72 -1.34 -5.92
C GLN A 125 -19.44 -2.70 -5.25
N LEU A 126 -18.92 -2.71 -4.02
CA LEU A 126 -18.67 -3.95 -3.28
C LEU A 126 -19.98 -4.68 -2.95
N HIS A 127 -21.02 -3.94 -2.54
CA HIS A 127 -22.32 -4.54 -2.23
C HIS A 127 -23.08 -5.03 -3.47
N MET A 128 -22.77 -4.53 -4.67
CA MET A 128 -23.40 -5.03 -5.90
C MET A 128 -22.81 -6.37 -6.39
N ASN A 129 -21.61 -6.73 -5.92
CA ASN A 129 -20.89 -7.93 -6.33
C ASN A 129 -20.84 -9.03 -5.23
N SER A 130 -21.63 -8.90 -4.17
CA SER A 130 -21.77 -9.88 -3.08
C SER A 130 -23.19 -10.44 -3.01
#